data_AF-A0A1C4JWH1-F1
#
_entry.id   AF-A0A1C4JWH1-F1
#
_cell.length_a   1.000
_cell.length_b   1.000
_cell.length_c   1.000
_cell.angle_alpha   90.00
_cell.angle_beta   90.00
_cell.angle_gamma   90.00
#
_symmetry.space_group_name_H-M   'P 1'
#
loop_
_entity.id
_entity.type
_entity.pdbx_description
1 polymer ?
#
loop_
_entity_poly.entity_id
_entity_poly.type
_entity_poly.pdbx_seq_one_letter_code
_entity_poly.pdbx_strand_id
1 'polypeptide(L)'
;MHVRHALTTAATAASVLALGLVAAAPAQAAEYSSALKIKGVQYDAPGRDSNKCSGGNTKNEYLTIKNYSRSTTVNLRGYVVKDAAGNKFTFPATHKLQPGDYIKLRGNRGTDSDAKNVVYRQNCNFIWNNDKDTIYLYKPSGARADVHSYTKKSNDRDGNGYITYHG
;
A
#
# COMPACT_ATOMS: atom_id res chain seq x y z
N MET A 1 -69.56 -30.72 -47.00
CA MET A 1 -69.60 -31.28 -45.63
C MET A 1 -68.75 -30.37 -44.76
N HIS A 2 -69.41 -29.50 -43.98
CA HIS A 2 -69.46 -29.57 -42.50
C HIS A 2 -68.09 -29.25 -41.86
N VAL A 3 -67.90 -28.28 -40.96
CA VAL A 3 -68.75 -27.44 -40.10
C VAL A 3 -67.83 -26.30 -39.59
N ARG A 4 -68.41 -25.14 -39.23
CA ARG A 4 -67.76 -24.02 -38.52
C ARG A 4 -67.70 -24.28 -37.01
N HIS A 5 -66.61 -23.95 -36.32
CA HIS A 5 -66.55 -23.49 -34.90
C HIS A 5 -65.21 -22.75 -34.72
N ALA A 6 -65.10 -21.43 -34.51
CA ALA A 6 -65.52 -20.54 -33.41
C ALA A 6 -64.70 -20.68 -32.11
N LEU A 7 -64.23 -19.51 -31.62
CA LEU A 7 -63.76 -19.14 -30.27
C LEU A 7 -62.32 -19.59 -29.90
N THR A 8 -61.48 -18.84 -29.19
CA THR A 8 -61.64 -17.78 -28.17
C THR A 8 -60.35 -16.95 -28.08
N THR A 9 -60.49 -15.66 -27.78
CA THR A 9 -59.44 -14.75 -27.31
C THR A 9 -58.78 -15.20 -26.00
N ALA A 10 -57.47 -15.07 -25.88
CA ALA A 10 -56.78 -14.94 -24.60
C ALA A 10 -55.67 -13.89 -24.72
N ALA A 11 -55.86 -12.76 -24.03
CA ALA A 11 -54.86 -11.75 -23.82
C ALA A 11 -53.94 -12.19 -22.67
N THR A 12 -52.62 -12.06 -22.83
CA THR A 12 -51.70 -12.01 -21.69
C THR A 12 -50.64 -10.95 -21.92
N ALA A 13 -50.67 -10.01 -20.97
CA ALA A 13 -49.83 -8.85 -20.71
C ALA A 13 -48.36 -8.90 -21.17
N ALA A 14 -47.94 -7.78 -21.74
CA ALA A 14 -46.55 -7.37 -21.78
C ALA A 14 -46.10 -6.93 -20.38
N SER A 15 -45.05 -7.54 -19.87
CA SER A 15 -44.22 -7.01 -18.78
C SER A 15 -42.78 -7.41 -19.05
N VAL A 16 -42.08 -6.56 -19.80
CA VAL A 16 -40.62 -6.67 -19.94
C VAL A 16 -40.01 -6.17 -18.63
N LEU A 17 -39.65 -7.10 -17.75
CA LEU A 17 -38.75 -6.81 -16.63
C LEU A 17 -37.36 -6.51 -17.21
N ALA A 18 -37.04 -5.24 -17.34
CA ALA A 18 -35.66 -4.81 -17.55
C ALA A 18 -34.88 -5.08 -16.26
N LEU A 19 -34.28 -6.28 -16.14
CA LEU A 19 -33.26 -6.54 -15.14
C LEU A 19 -32.06 -5.65 -15.47
N GLY A 20 -31.89 -4.56 -14.72
CA GLY A 20 -30.67 -3.77 -14.72
C GLY A 20 -29.50 -4.67 -14.34
N LEU A 21 -28.69 -5.04 -15.33
CA LEU A 21 -27.39 -5.64 -15.11
C LEU A 21 -26.49 -4.58 -14.47
N VAL A 22 -26.44 -4.56 -13.14
CA VAL A 22 -25.35 -3.90 -12.43
C VAL A 22 -24.10 -4.72 -12.73
N ALA A 23 -23.34 -4.31 -13.74
CA ALA A 23 -22.01 -4.84 -13.98
C ALA A 23 -21.18 -4.55 -12.73
N ALA A 24 -20.97 -5.56 -11.89
CA ALA A 24 -19.96 -5.48 -10.83
C ALA A 24 -18.62 -5.27 -11.52
N ALA A 25 -18.10 -4.04 -11.47
CA ALA A 25 -16.74 -3.77 -11.90
C ALA A 25 -15.82 -4.78 -11.20
N PRO A 26 -14.86 -5.39 -11.91
CA PRO A 26 -14.00 -6.40 -11.30
C PRO A 26 -13.31 -5.75 -10.10
N ALA A 27 -13.46 -6.34 -8.92
CA ALA A 27 -12.83 -5.85 -7.69
C ALA A 27 -11.30 -5.78 -7.81
N GLN A 28 -10.73 -6.42 -8.83
CA GLN A 28 -9.33 -6.32 -9.20
C GLN A 28 -8.94 -5.05 -9.97
N ALA A 29 -9.87 -4.29 -10.56
CA ALA A 29 -9.54 -3.02 -11.25
C ALA A 29 -9.55 -1.80 -10.30
N ALA A 30 -10.07 -1.96 -9.08
CA ALA A 30 -9.84 -1.03 -7.97
C ALA A 30 -8.45 -1.25 -7.33
N GLU A 31 -7.46 -1.64 -8.13
CA GLU A 31 -6.06 -1.55 -7.77
C GLU A 31 -5.75 -0.10 -7.35
N TYR A 32 -5.50 0.08 -6.06
CA TYR A 32 -4.56 1.08 -5.55
C TYR A 32 -4.78 2.54 -6.00
N SER A 33 -5.98 3.09 -5.80
CA SER A 33 -6.23 4.55 -5.94
C SER A 33 -5.69 5.38 -4.76
N SER A 34 -4.63 4.90 -4.11
CA SER A 34 -3.91 5.70 -3.13
C SER A 34 -2.90 6.58 -3.86
N ALA A 35 -3.00 7.89 -3.63
CA ALA A 35 -1.94 8.83 -3.95
C ALA A 35 -0.63 8.46 -3.23
N LEU A 36 -0.74 7.91 -2.02
CA LEU A 36 0.39 7.53 -1.20
C LEU A 36 0.79 6.08 -1.46
N LYS A 37 2.02 5.86 -1.91
CA LYS A 37 2.55 4.54 -2.26
C LYS A 37 3.97 4.33 -1.74
N ILE A 38 4.40 3.09 -1.65
CA ILE A 38 5.75 2.73 -1.24
C ILE A 38 6.68 2.93 -2.43
N LYS A 39 7.57 3.92 -2.37
CA LYS A 39 8.56 4.17 -3.43
C LYS A 39 9.59 3.04 -3.49
N GLY A 40 10.09 2.62 -2.34
CA GLY A 40 11.13 1.61 -2.24
C GLY A 40 11.55 1.36 -0.79
N VAL A 41 12.35 0.32 -0.59
CA VAL A 41 12.81 -0.14 0.72
C VAL A 41 14.30 -0.46 0.67
N GLN A 42 15.07 0.06 1.63
CA GLN A 42 16.38 -0.47 1.99
C GLN A 42 16.11 -1.53 3.05
N TYR A 43 15.98 -2.77 2.61
CA TYR A 43 15.58 -3.89 3.47
C TYR A 43 16.78 -4.56 4.14
N ASP A 44 17.93 -4.55 3.46
CA ASP A 44 19.21 -5.03 4.00
C ASP A 44 20.10 -3.80 4.21
N ALA A 45 20.49 -3.55 5.47
CA ALA A 45 21.25 -2.37 5.83
C ALA A 45 22.69 -2.52 5.33
N PRO A 46 23.27 -1.53 4.62
CA PRO A 46 24.65 -1.61 4.17
C PRO A 46 25.63 -1.88 5.31
N GLY A 47 26.53 -2.85 5.10
CA GLY A 47 27.53 -3.30 6.07
C GLY A 47 27.04 -4.48 6.92
N ARG A 48 27.85 -4.86 7.92
CA ARG A 48 27.48 -5.93 8.85
C ARG A 48 26.43 -5.44 9.84
N ASP A 49 25.39 -6.24 10.01
CA ASP A 49 24.30 -5.96 10.94
C ASP A 49 24.78 -5.71 12.38
N SER A 50 24.34 -4.58 12.93
CA SER A 50 24.59 -4.13 14.28
C SER A 50 23.34 -3.45 14.83
N ASN A 51 22.54 -4.21 15.57
CA ASN A 51 21.27 -3.80 16.20
C ASN A 51 21.49 -2.96 17.49
N LYS A 52 22.30 -1.91 17.38
CA LYS A 52 22.63 -1.00 18.48
C LYS A 52 22.13 0.40 18.18
N CYS A 53 21.54 1.07 19.17
CA CYS A 53 21.07 2.44 18.99
C CYS A 53 22.22 3.42 18.71
N SER A 54 23.36 3.18 19.37
CA SER A 54 24.60 3.94 19.15
C SER A 54 25.58 3.09 18.35
N GLY A 55 26.13 3.67 17.28
CA GLY A 55 27.12 3.02 16.40
C GLY A 55 26.59 1.87 15.53
N GLY A 56 25.31 1.50 15.64
CA GLY A 56 24.68 0.50 14.78
C GLY A 56 24.22 1.04 13.43
N ASN A 57 23.85 0.13 12.53
CA ASN A 57 23.43 0.42 11.15
C ASN A 57 21.90 0.30 10.92
N THR A 58 21.09 0.07 11.95
CA THR A 58 19.61 -0.02 11.79
C THR A 58 18.95 1.25 11.24
N LYS A 59 19.59 2.41 11.41
CA LYS A 59 19.15 3.67 10.77
C LYS A 59 19.29 3.67 9.24
N ASN A 60 20.14 2.79 8.71
CA ASN A 60 20.37 2.65 7.28
C ASN A 60 19.34 1.72 6.64
N GLU A 61 18.54 1.01 7.44
CA GLU A 61 17.35 0.32 6.99
C GLU A 61 16.17 1.30 7.01
N TYR A 62 15.44 1.41 5.90
CA TYR A 62 14.34 2.37 5.80
C TYR A 62 13.34 2.05 4.70
N LEU A 63 12.10 2.49 4.91
CA LEU A 63 11.05 2.52 3.90
C LEU A 63 10.85 3.94 3.39
N THR A 64 10.80 4.12 2.07
CA THR A 64 10.46 5.40 1.46
C THR A 64 9.01 5.35 0.97
N ILE A 65 8.19 6.29 1.43
CA ILE A 65 6.79 6.43 1.05
C ILE A 65 6.65 7.77 0.35
N LYS A 66 6.03 7.79 -0.84
CA LYS A 66 5.91 8.99 -1.68
C LYS A 66 4.45 9.28 -2.00
N ASN A 67 4.12 10.57 -2.06
CA ASN A 67 2.87 11.07 -2.58
C ASN A 67 2.98 11.24 -4.10
N TYR A 68 2.32 10.35 -4.84
CA TYR A 68 2.24 10.37 -6.30
C TYR A 68 1.04 11.17 -6.83
N SER A 69 0.23 11.81 -5.97
CA SER A 69 -0.77 12.76 -6.44
C SER A 69 -0.10 13.92 -7.16
N ARG A 70 -0.75 14.42 -8.22
CA ARG A 70 -0.32 15.62 -8.95
C ARG A 70 -0.75 16.92 -8.27
N SER A 71 -1.76 16.89 -7.41
CA SER A 71 -2.41 18.10 -6.88
C SER A 71 -2.81 18.04 -5.41
N THR A 72 -2.78 16.86 -4.79
CA THR A 72 -3.29 16.65 -3.43
C THR A 72 -2.15 16.48 -2.45
N THR A 73 -2.13 17.30 -1.39
CA THR A 73 -1.29 17.06 -0.22
C THR A 73 -1.87 15.91 0.63
N VAL A 74 -1.04 14.97 1.07
CA VAL A 74 -1.46 13.85 1.94
C VAL A 74 -0.94 14.08 3.36
N ASN A 75 -1.82 13.96 4.37
CA ASN A 75 -1.41 13.90 5.77
C ASN A 75 -1.19 12.43 6.19
N LEU A 76 -0.02 12.13 6.74
CA LEU A 76 0.35 10.77 7.15
C LEU A 76 -0.23 10.33 8.49
N ARG A 77 -0.81 11.23 9.30
CA ARG A 77 -1.32 10.86 10.64
C ARG A 77 -2.27 9.66 10.56
N GLY A 78 -1.96 8.61 11.34
CA GLY A 78 -2.76 7.40 11.42
C GLY A 78 -2.57 6.39 10.28
N TYR A 79 -1.75 6.71 9.26
CA TYR A 79 -1.31 5.67 8.31
C TYR A 79 -0.51 4.60 9.06
N VAL A 80 -0.55 3.38 8.53
CA VAL A 80 0.11 2.24 9.15
C VAL A 80 1.00 1.54 8.14
N VAL A 81 2.24 1.29 8.53
CA VAL A 81 3.15 0.37 7.87
C VAL A 81 3.18 -0.93 8.67
N LYS A 82 3.01 -2.06 8.00
CA LYS A 82 3.06 -3.40 8.61
C LYS A 82 3.86 -4.34 7.72
N ASP A 83 4.60 -5.28 8.30
CA ASP A 83 5.24 -6.37 7.56
C ASP A 83 4.47 -7.70 7.71
N ALA A 84 4.96 -8.77 7.08
CA ALA A 84 4.39 -10.10 7.24
C ALA A 84 4.71 -10.73 8.61
N ALA A 85 5.83 -10.34 9.23
CA ALA A 85 6.26 -10.85 10.54
C ALA A 85 5.46 -10.28 11.73
N GLY A 86 4.65 -9.25 11.52
CA GLY A 86 3.79 -8.64 12.52
C GLY A 86 4.34 -7.33 13.11
N ASN A 87 5.50 -6.84 12.65
CA ASN A 87 5.95 -5.49 12.96
C ASN A 87 4.94 -4.47 12.43
N LYS A 88 4.68 -3.44 13.23
CA LYS A 88 3.73 -2.37 12.91
C LYS A 88 4.28 -1.02 13.34
N PHE A 89 4.14 -0.03 12.48
CA PHE A 89 4.37 1.37 12.78
C PHE A 89 3.15 2.19 12.37
N THR A 90 2.62 2.98 13.30
CA THR A 90 1.56 3.94 13.01
C THR A 90 2.17 5.33 13.05
N PHE A 91 1.94 6.14 12.02
CA PHE A 91 2.38 7.54 12.00
C PHE A 91 1.65 8.33 13.11
N PRO A 92 2.37 8.81 14.15
CA PRO A 92 1.74 9.30 15.37
C PRO A 92 1.25 10.75 15.23
N ALA A 93 1.95 11.56 14.45
CA ALA A 93 1.71 12.98 14.30
C ALA A 93 1.27 13.34 12.87
N THR A 94 0.82 14.58 12.70
CA THR A 94 0.60 15.17 11.39
C THR A 94 1.94 15.37 10.70
N HIS A 95 2.06 14.88 9.47
CA HIS A 95 3.18 15.12 8.56
C HIS A 95 2.59 15.22 7.16
N LYS A 96 2.78 16.35 6.48
CA LYS A 96 2.12 16.65 5.20
C LYS A 96 3.09 16.48 4.04
N LEU A 97 2.79 15.53 3.15
CA LEU A 97 3.53 15.34 1.90
C LEU A 97 2.82 16.07 0.76
N GLN A 98 3.50 17.05 0.18
CA GLN A 98 3.06 17.72 -1.04
C GLN A 98 3.08 16.76 -2.24
N PRO A 99 2.43 17.11 -3.37
CA PRO A 99 2.60 16.39 -4.62
C PRO A 99 4.08 16.13 -4.95
N GLY A 100 4.45 14.86 -5.16
CA GLY A 100 5.83 14.44 -5.45
C GLY A 100 6.74 14.27 -4.24
N ASP A 101 6.34 14.74 -3.07
CA ASP A 101 7.12 14.66 -1.83
C ASP A 101 7.11 13.26 -1.21
N TYR A 102 8.08 12.95 -0.36
CA TYR A 102 8.27 11.63 0.25
C TYR A 102 8.72 11.72 1.69
N ILE A 103 8.56 10.62 2.43
CA ILE A 103 9.08 10.45 3.78
C ILE A 103 9.90 9.16 3.88
N LYS A 104 10.90 9.13 4.77
CA LYS A 104 11.60 7.92 5.17
C LYS A 104 11.15 7.48 6.57
N LEU A 105 10.59 6.28 6.69
CA LEU A 105 10.48 5.58 7.97
C LEU A 105 11.78 4.82 8.21
N ARG A 106 12.59 5.31 9.15
CA ARG A 106 13.89 4.71 9.50
C ARG A 106 13.79 3.83 10.74
N GLY A 107 14.66 2.82 10.79
CA GLY A 107 15.01 2.19 12.05
C GLY A 107 15.74 3.16 12.99
N ASN A 108 16.19 2.62 14.12
CA ASN A 108 16.81 3.34 15.23
C ASN A 108 15.84 4.34 15.93
N ARG A 109 16.37 5.05 16.92
CA ARG A 109 15.75 6.15 17.65
C ARG A 109 16.20 7.48 17.06
N GLY A 110 15.33 8.46 17.10
CA GLY A 110 15.60 9.79 16.59
C GLY A 110 14.42 10.73 16.81
N THR A 111 14.53 11.96 16.30
CA THR A 111 13.46 12.94 16.36
C THR A 111 12.81 13.06 14.99
N ASP A 112 11.52 12.78 14.92
CA ASP A 112 10.72 12.95 13.70
C ASP A 112 10.81 14.40 13.21
N SER A 113 10.82 14.59 11.88
CA SER A 113 11.03 15.90 11.28
C SER A 113 10.35 16.03 9.93
N ASP A 114 9.39 16.95 9.85
CA ASP A 114 8.74 17.39 8.61
C ASP A 114 9.76 17.96 7.63
N ALA A 115 10.61 18.90 8.08
CA ALA A 115 11.61 19.53 7.22
C ALA A 115 12.64 18.56 6.64
N LYS A 116 12.95 17.46 7.33
CA LYS A 116 13.90 16.43 6.87
C LYS A 116 13.20 15.20 6.28
N ASN A 117 11.88 15.19 6.24
CA ASN A 117 11.07 14.09 5.74
C ASN A 117 11.50 12.72 6.30
N VAL A 118 11.58 12.65 7.63
CA VAL A 118 11.99 11.45 8.34
C VAL A 118 11.16 11.22 9.59
N VAL A 119 10.76 9.97 9.80
CA VAL A 119 10.23 9.47 11.06
C VAL A 119 11.02 8.25 11.50
N TYR A 120 11.06 8.01 12.81
CA TYR A 120 11.83 6.91 13.39
C TYR A 120 10.89 5.93 14.07
N ARG A 121 11.15 4.63 13.86
CA ARG A 121 10.42 3.55 14.56
C ARG A 121 10.58 3.60 16.08
N GLN A 122 11.60 4.31 16.59
CA GLN A 122 12.00 4.31 17.99
C GLN A 122 12.41 2.91 18.49
N ASN A 123 13.02 2.11 17.60
CA ASN A 123 13.52 0.78 17.91
C ASN A 123 14.84 0.55 17.17
N CYS A 124 15.79 -0.10 17.83
CA CYS A 124 17.14 -0.32 17.34
C CYS A 124 17.37 -1.73 16.80
N ASN A 125 16.30 -2.51 16.60
CA ASN A 125 16.30 -3.75 15.83
C ASN A 125 15.96 -3.48 14.36
N PHE A 126 16.34 -4.42 13.48
CA PHE A 126 15.93 -4.41 12.08
C PHE A 126 14.44 -4.72 11.94
N ILE A 127 13.83 -4.19 10.89
CA ILE A 127 12.38 -4.26 10.63
C ILE A 127 12.09 -5.29 9.56
N TRP A 128 12.85 -5.26 8.47
CA TRP A 128 12.65 -6.02 7.26
C TRP A 128 13.54 -7.26 7.29
N ASN A 129 13.02 -8.34 6.71
CA ASN A 129 13.74 -9.61 6.64
C ASN A 129 14.64 -9.67 5.39
N ASN A 130 15.94 -9.91 5.57
CA ASN A 130 16.93 -9.93 4.49
C ASN A 130 16.67 -10.95 3.37
N ASP A 131 15.91 -12.02 3.61
CA ASP A 131 15.63 -13.03 2.57
C ASP A 131 14.38 -12.70 1.75
N LYS A 132 13.29 -12.32 2.44
CA LYS A 132 11.98 -12.04 1.87
C LYS A 132 11.08 -11.36 2.88
N ASP A 133 10.19 -10.50 2.42
CA ASP A 133 9.12 -9.92 3.25
C ASP A 133 7.93 -9.45 2.39
N THR A 134 6.85 -9.07 3.07
CA THR A 134 5.73 -8.34 2.47
C THR A 134 5.45 -7.09 3.28
N ILE A 135 5.55 -5.94 2.61
CA ILE A 135 5.32 -4.62 3.20
C ILE A 135 3.92 -4.16 2.83
N TYR A 136 3.13 -3.82 3.83
CA TYR A 136 1.78 -3.29 3.68
C TYR A 136 1.73 -1.85 4.14
N LEU A 137 1.11 -0.98 3.33
CA LEU A 137 0.74 0.37 3.72
C LEU A 137 -0.78 0.45 3.81
N TYR A 138 -1.29 0.88 4.96
CA TYR A 138 -2.72 1.06 5.21
C TYR A 138 -3.06 2.52 5.47
N LYS A 139 -4.23 2.92 4.98
CA LYS A 139 -4.88 4.19 5.32
C LYS A 139 -5.38 4.15 6.77
N PRO A 140 -5.61 5.30 7.41
CA PRO A 140 -6.21 5.36 8.75
C PRO A 140 -7.56 4.66 8.85
N SER A 141 -8.31 4.58 7.74
CA SER A 141 -9.59 3.85 7.66
C SER A 141 -9.44 2.32 7.70
N GLY A 142 -8.21 1.78 7.69
CA GLY A 142 -7.93 0.35 7.59
C GLY A 142 -7.88 -0.19 6.16
N ALA A 143 -8.28 0.60 5.16
CA ALA A 143 -8.15 0.20 3.75
C ALA A 143 -6.68 0.14 3.34
N ARG A 144 -6.31 -0.84 2.52
CA ARG A 144 -4.95 -0.98 1.99
C ARG A 144 -4.66 0.13 0.99
N ALA A 145 -3.58 0.88 1.22
CA ALA A 145 -3.08 1.91 0.32
C ALA A 145 -2.14 1.32 -0.73
N ASP A 146 -1.23 0.43 -0.31
CA ASP A 146 -0.23 -0.21 -1.17
C ASP A 146 0.29 -1.51 -0.52
N VAL A 147 0.86 -2.40 -1.34
CA VAL A 147 1.52 -3.64 -0.86
C VAL A 147 2.59 -4.09 -1.84
N HIS A 148 3.74 -4.48 -1.30
CA HIS A 148 4.82 -5.06 -2.08
C HIS A 148 5.44 -6.25 -1.36
N SER A 149 5.68 -7.33 -2.09
CA SER A 149 6.47 -8.46 -1.60
C SER A 149 7.78 -8.52 -2.34
N TYR A 150 8.82 -8.98 -1.66
CA TYR A 150 10.11 -9.22 -2.30
C TYR A 150 10.75 -10.51 -1.81
N THR A 151 11.67 -10.99 -2.64
CA THR A 151 12.73 -11.91 -2.24
C THR A 151 14.05 -11.29 -2.70
N LYS A 152 15.10 -11.39 -1.88
CA LYS A 152 16.44 -10.87 -2.23
C LYS A 152 16.87 -11.33 -3.63
N LYS A 153 16.75 -12.64 -3.88
CA LYS A 153 17.12 -13.27 -5.16
C LYS A 153 16.44 -12.66 -6.39
N SER A 154 15.16 -12.29 -6.28
CA SER A 154 14.37 -11.87 -7.44
C SER A 154 14.34 -10.35 -7.62
N ASN A 155 14.50 -9.59 -6.54
CA ASN A 155 14.21 -8.17 -6.52
C ASN A 155 15.45 -7.28 -6.32
N ASP A 156 16.56 -7.83 -5.83
CA ASP A 156 17.80 -7.11 -5.54
C ASP A 156 18.98 -7.72 -6.31
N ARG A 157 18.98 -7.52 -7.63
CA ARG A 157 19.95 -8.14 -8.55
C ARG A 157 21.35 -7.55 -8.43
N ASP A 158 21.47 -6.30 -7.99
CA ASP A 158 22.75 -5.64 -7.75
C ASP A 158 23.27 -5.87 -6.33
N GLY A 159 22.44 -6.43 -5.44
CA GLY A 159 22.84 -6.87 -4.10
C GLY A 159 23.11 -5.71 -3.14
N ASN A 160 22.53 -4.54 -3.41
CA ASN A 160 22.76 -3.34 -2.62
C ASN A 160 21.79 -3.22 -1.42
N GLY A 161 20.86 -4.15 -1.28
CA GLY A 161 19.86 -4.19 -0.21
C GLY A 161 18.67 -3.26 -0.41
N TYR A 162 18.55 -2.63 -1.59
CA TYR A 162 17.52 -1.65 -1.92
C TYR A 162 16.65 -2.12 -3.09
N ILE A 163 15.34 -2.00 -2.92
CA ILE A 163 14.36 -2.33 -3.97
C ILE A 163 13.52 -1.09 -4.26
N THR A 164 13.39 -0.75 -5.55
CA THR A 164 12.45 0.26 -6.04
C THR A 164 11.16 -0.41 -6.49
N TYR A 165 10.02 0.07 -6.03
CA TYR A 165 8.69 -0.41 -6.45
C TYR A 165 8.00 0.57 -7.39
N HIS A 166 8.08 1.87 -7.08
CA HIS A 166 7.47 2.93 -7.86
C HIS A 166 8.51 4.03 -8.17
N GLY A 167 8.72 4.33 -9.46
CA GLY A 167 9.58 5.43 -9.94
C GLY A 167 8.91 6.79 -9.84
#